data_AF-A0AB34QP50-F1
#
_entry.id   AF-A0AB34QP50-F1
#
_cell.length_a   1.000
_cell.length_b   1.000
_cell.length_c   1.000
_cell.angle_alpha   90.00
_cell.angle_beta   90.00
_cell.angle_gamma   90.00
#
_symmetry.space_group_name_H-M   'P 1'
#
loop_
_entity.id
_entity.type
_entity.pdbx_description
1 polymer ?
#
loop_
_entity_poly.entity_id
_entity_poly.type
_entity_poly.pdbx_seq_one_letter_code
_entity_poly.pdbx_strand_id
1 'polypeptide(L)'
;MNEAAGHSLRSPQLPQLSDIERARFHTVTTDSQRLRPVRPRMPPTVGASPLRRSPAIRPYRDVLSQWQRHYNADRDRWHSAWRHANRNNPQVETRTDRALKATADLLEDASQTGRVTLELRSVPLPQFPDQAFRLSHLQHMTIDAAGLMELPDAMQQFAGLETLTLAHNPLRSLPASIASLTQLRELSIRVCPELTELPEHLASTNASGEHEGLVNLQSLRLERTGIRSLPASIANLQNLKSLKIRNSPLSALGPAIHQLPKLEELDLRGCTALRDYPPIFGGSAPLKRLILKDCSNLLTLPLDIHRLTQLEKLDLRGCVSLSRLPSLIARLPANCIIRVPPHLQAQLDQHRPVARPAQPERAGPTAPVPSPPVPGNRARATSSAATTEPPRTVALERIEDTAQTMLSTVIDEERNPFLEGAPSYLPEKRLPGAPTTFGQIPALQKMLEESRDSHFLRRVSDMAGPSPRVEDPSEEGLARHYTNVSNWKAQKSAHLGIVDHLGQFVYHAGSQLDAATLAKAVQMWKTRELIVNAHPQDRARFPAFTLHIPEQVGDDAEDERQASPEASGQQ
;
A
#
# COMPACT_ATOMS: atom_id res chain seq x y z
N MET A 1 -36.48 58.54 22.53
CA MET A 1 -37.33 57.68 21.70
C MET A 1 -36.42 56.76 20.91
N ASN A 2 -36.77 55.48 20.94
CA ASN A 2 -35.97 54.30 20.59
C ASN A 2 -35.36 54.32 19.18
N GLU A 3 -34.13 53.83 19.06
CA GLU A 3 -33.73 52.72 18.15
C GLU A 3 -32.20 52.52 18.24
N ALA A 4 -31.79 51.46 18.95
CA ALA A 4 -30.45 50.88 18.83
C ALA A 4 -30.64 49.38 18.58
N ALA A 5 -30.54 48.98 17.31
CA ALA A 5 -30.64 47.60 16.88
C ALA A 5 -29.40 46.82 17.33
N GLY A 6 -29.60 45.89 18.26
CA GLY A 6 -28.64 44.83 18.56
C GLY A 6 -28.69 43.75 17.47
N HIS A 7 -27.60 43.58 16.75
CA HIS A 7 -27.41 42.42 15.88
C HIS A 7 -26.96 41.22 16.73
N SER A 8 -27.92 40.34 17.05
CA SER A 8 -27.63 38.97 17.51
C SER A 8 -27.17 38.11 16.32
N LEU A 9 -26.05 37.42 16.52
CA LEU A 9 -25.49 36.40 15.63
C LEU A 9 -26.52 35.30 15.35
N ARG A 10 -26.93 35.15 14.08
CA ARG A 10 -27.63 33.96 13.59
C ARG A 10 -26.61 32.86 13.32
N SER A 11 -26.71 31.76 14.05
CA SER A 11 -26.04 30.50 13.75
C SER A 11 -26.48 29.97 12.38
N PRO A 12 -25.59 29.44 11.52
CA PRO A 12 -26.01 28.77 10.30
C PRO A 12 -26.77 27.48 10.65
N GLN A 13 -28.04 27.39 10.24
CA GLN A 13 -28.82 26.16 10.33
C GLN A 13 -28.24 25.11 9.37
N LEU A 14 -27.96 23.92 9.89
CA LEU A 14 -27.65 22.73 9.09
C LEU A 14 -28.89 22.32 8.25
N PRO A 15 -28.71 21.81 7.03
CA PRO A 15 -29.82 21.32 6.21
C PRO A 15 -30.54 20.15 6.91
N GLN A 16 -31.87 20.19 6.92
CA GLN A 16 -32.73 19.13 7.43
C GLN A 16 -32.75 17.97 6.42
N LEU A 17 -32.34 16.78 6.88
CA LEU A 17 -32.42 15.52 6.11
C LEU A 17 -33.87 15.12 5.86
N SER A 18 -34.15 14.62 4.65
CA SER A 18 -35.44 14.07 4.24
C SER A 18 -35.77 12.77 4.97
N ASP A 19 -37.05 12.38 5.00
CA ASP A 19 -37.51 11.14 5.66
C ASP A 19 -36.89 9.87 5.03
N ILE A 20 -36.45 9.95 3.78
CA ILE A 20 -35.72 8.88 3.08
C ILE A 20 -34.28 8.76 3.61
N GLU A 21 -33.64 9.88 3.97
CA GLU A 21 -32.29 9.91 4.52
C GLU A 21 -32.25 9.49 6.00
N ARG A 22 -33.32 9.78 6.77
CA ARG A 22 -33.48 9.24 8.14
C ARG A 22 -33.67 7.73 8.18
N ALA A 23 -34.32 7.15 7.16
CA ALA A 23 -34.56 5.72 7.09
C ALA A 23 -33.30 4.88 6.77
N ARG A 24 -32.20 5.51 6.33
CA ARG A 24 -30.93 4.82 6.00
C ARG A 24 -29.95 4.68 7.17
N PHE A 25 -30.23 5.28 8.32
CA PHE A 25 -29.32 5.27 9.49
C PHE A 25 -29.77 4.38 10.66
N HIS A 26 -30.91 3.69 10.55
CA HIS A 26 -31.36 2.78 11.60
C HIS A 26 -31.75 1.44 11.01
N THR A 27 -30.81 0.50 10.98
CA THR A 27 -31.05 -0.95 11.12
C THR A 27 -29.70 -1.68 11.09
N VAL A 28 -29.09 -1.88 12.26
CA VAL A 28 -28.77 -3.20 12.86
C VAL A 28 -28.19 -2.93 14.24
N THR A 29 -28.99 -3.10 15.29
CA THR A 29 -28.56 -3.86 16.47
C THR A 29 -29.77 -4.34 17.26
N THR A 30 -29.82 -5.66 17.41
CA THR A 30 -30.40 -6.46 18.50
C THR A 30 -31.91 -6.52 18.67
N ASP A 31 -32.42 -7.66 18.22
CA ASP A 31 -33.56 -8.41 18.72
C ASP A 31 -33.46 -8.62 20.25
N SER A 32 -34.52 -8.28 21.01
CA SER A 32 -34.92 -8.98 22.25
C SER A 32 -36.24 -8.46 22.84
N GLN A 33 -37.21 -9.37 22.86
CA GLN A 33 -38.27 -9.57 23.86
C GLN A 33 -39.60 -8.78 23.79
N ARG A 34 -40.63 -9.58 23.45
CA ARG A 34 -41.99 -9.70 24.05
C ARG A 34 -42.89 -8.46 24.11
N LEU A 35 -44.00 -8.51 23.35
CA LEU A 35 -45.38 -8.72 23.87
C LEU A 35 -46.41 -8.70 22.70
N ARG A 36 -47.32 -9.69 22.69
CA ARG A 36 -48.55 -9.80 21.87
C ARG A 36 -49.73 -9.12 22.61
N PRO A 37 -51.00 -9.14 22.13
CA PRO A 37 -51.57 -8.93 20.78
C PRO A 37 -52.83 -8.01 20.81
N VAL A 38 -53.24 -7.38 19.69
CA VAL A 38 -54.66 -7.00 19.49
C VAL A 38 -55.07 -7.14 18.01
N ARG A 39 -56.05 -8.03 17.75
CA ARG A 39 -56.97 -8.09 16.60
C ARG A 39 -58.34 -7.57 17.08
N PRO A 40 -59.42 -7.40 16.27
CA PRO A 40 -59.62 -7.67 14.84
C PRO A 40 -60.41 -6.56 14.07
N ARG A 41 -60.54 -6.68 12.74
CA ARG A 41 -61.85 -6.61 12.06
C ARG A 41 -61.79 -7.14 10.62
N MET A 42 -62.72 -8.05 10.35
CA MET A 42 -63.11 -8.74 9.09
C MET A 42 -64.66 -8.75 9.12
N PRO A 43 -65.46 -9.11 8.07
CA PRO A 43 -65.18 -9.57 6.69
C PRO A 43 -66.15 -8.84 5.66
N PRO A 44 -66.55 -9.33 4.45
CA PRO A 44 -67.06 -10.68 4.13
C PRO A 44 -66.32 -11.43 3.01
N THR A 45 -66.27 -12.74 3.23
CA THR A 45 -66.04 -13.90 2.35
C THR A 45 -66.90 -13.96 1.09
N VAL A 46 -66.38 -14.48 -0.03
CA VAL A 46 -66.83 -15.74 -0.68
C VAL A 46 -65.72 -16.29 -1.62
N GLY A 47 -65.25 -17.51 -1.32
CA GLY A 47 -65.02 -18.59 -2.30
C GLY A 47 -63.87 -18.51 -3.30
N ALA A 48 -62.68 -18.96 -2.89
CA ALA A 48 -61.89 -19.98 -3.61
C ALA A 48 -60.55 -20.18 -2.87
N SER A 49 -60.25 -21.43 -2.53
CA SER A 49 -58.99 -21.85 -1.90
C SER A 49 -57.78 -21.24 -2.63
N PRO A 50 -56.86 -20.53 -1.95
CA PRO A 50 -55.56 -20.27 -2.53
C PRO A 50 -54.81 -21.59 -2.50
N LEU A 51 -54.68 -22.22 -3.68
CA LEU A 51 -53.61 -23.16 -3.96
C LEU A 51 -52.33 -22.61 -3.33
N ARG A 52 -51.73 -23.39 -2.42
CA ARG A 52 -50.36 -23.19 -1.95
C ARG A 52 -49.50 -22.86 -3.16
N ARG A 53 -49.11 -21.60 -3.34
CA ARG A 53 -48.03 -21.24 -4.26
C ARG A 53 -46.74 -21.72 -3.62
N SER A 54 -46.34 -22.95 -3.96
CA SER A 54 -44.95 -23.36 -3.84
C SER A 54 -44.08 -22.32 -4.57
N PRO A 55 -42.94 -21.87 -4.01
CA PRO A 55 -42.00 -21.06 -4.74
C PRO A 55 -41.29 -21.98 -5.74
N ALA A 56 -41.94 -22.26 -6.86
CA ALA A 56 -41.37 -23.14 -7.88
C ALA A 56 -40.17 -22.44 -8.53
N ILE A 57 -38.97 -22.98 -8.31
CA ILE A 57 -37.76 -22.53 -8.98
C ILE A 57 -37.95 -22.75 -10.49
N ARG A 58 -37.81 -21.69 -11.30
CA ARG A 58 -37.95 -21.78 -12.76
C ARG A 58 -36.88 -22.72 -13.34
N PRO A 59 -37.22 -23.55 -14.34
CA PRO A 59 -36.25 -24.36 -15.07
C PRO A 59 -35.11 -23.49 -15.62
N TYR A 60 -33.87 -23.97 -15.51
CA TYR A 60 -32.70 -23.17 -15.91
C TYR A 60 -32.70 -22.82 -17.40
N ARG A 61 -33.23 -23.72 -18.25
CA ARG A 61 -33.39 -23.47 -19.70
C ARG A 61 -34.27 -22.25 -20.00
N ASP A 62 -35.31 -22.02 -19.20
CA ASP A 62 -36.21 -20.88 -19.37
C ASP A 62 -35.50 -19.59 -18.96
N VAL A 63 -34.72 -19.63 -17.89
CA VAL A 63 -33.88 -18.52 -17.43
C VAL A 63 -32.87 -18.15 -18.51
N LEU A 64 -32.15 -19.14 -19.07
CA LEU A 64 -31.19 -18.93 -20.14
C LEU A 64 -31.84 -18.40 -21.43
N SER A 65 -33.04 -18.85 -21.77
CA SER A 65 -33.78 -18.37 -22.93
C SER A 65 -34.30 -16.94 -22.74
N GLN A 66 -34.66 -16.56 -21.51
CA GLN A 66 -34.99 -15.18 -21.16
C GLN A 66 -33.75 -14.28 -21.22
N TRP A 67 -32.63 -14.72 -20.64
CA TRP A 67 -31.34 -14.02 -20.64
C TRP A 67 -30.84 -13.76 -22.08
N GLN A 68 -30.91 -14.76 -22.97
CA GLN A 68 -30.56 -14.60 -24.39
C GLN A 68 -31.42 -13.53 -25.08
N ARG A 69 -32.74 -13.57 -24.89
CA ARG A 69 -33.65 -12.59 -25.50
C ARG A 69 -33.39 -11.18 -25.00
N HIS A 70 -33.13 -11.04 -23.70
CA HIS A 70 -32.82 -9.76 -23.08
C HIS A 70 -31.56 -9.14 -23.67
N TYR A 71 -30.41 -9.82 -23.62
CA TYR A 71 -29.16 -9.25 -24.14
C TYR A 71 -29.08 -9.21 -25.67
N ASN A 72 -29.88 -10.00 -26.38
CA ASN A 72 -29.99 -9.82 -27.83
C ASN A 72 -30.72 -8.52 -28.20
N ALA A 73 -31.69 -8.09 -27.38
CA ALA A 73 -32.45 -6.85 -27.56
C ALA A 73 -31.70 -5.63 -26.98
N ASP A 74 -31.14 -5.77 -25.77
CA ASP A 74 -30.36 -4.76 -25.09
C ASP A 74 -28.86 -5.03 -25.24
N ARG A 75 -28.22 -4.24 -26.09
CA ARG A 75 -26.81 -4.39 -26.50
C ARG A 75 -25.91 -3.34 -25.89
N ASP A 76 -26.43 -2.53 -24.97
CA ASP A 76 -25.73 -1.36 -24.48
C ASP A 76 -24.47 -1.75 -23.70
N ARG A 77 -23.38 -1.07 -24.02
CA ARG A 77 -22.02 -1.18 -23.43
C ARG A 77 -21.30 -2.53 -23.65
N TRP A 78 -21.96 -3.66 -23.42
CA TRP A 78 -21.30 -4.97 -23.49
C TRP A 78 -20.94 -5.38 -24.92
N HIS A 79 -21.80 -5.08 -25.91
CA HIS A 79 -21.68 -5.62 -27.26
C HIS A 79 -20.48 -5.04 -28.00
N SER A 80 -20.31 -3.71 -27.93
CA SER A 80 -19.15 -3.03 -28.51
C SER A 80 -17.85 -3.45 -27.83
N ALA A 81 -17.85 -3.62 -26.51
CA ALA A 81 -16.70 -4.10 -25.75
C ALA A 81 -16.32 -5.55 -26.13
N TRP A 82 -17.30 -6.45 -26.21
CA TRP A 82 -17.12 -7.83 -26.67
C TRP A 82 -16.55 -7.87 -28.10
N ARG A 83 -17.11 -7.09 -29.02
CA ARG A 83 -16.64 -7.01 -30.41
C ARG A 83 -15.23 -6.43 -30.51
N HIS A 84 -14.92 -5.40 -29.71
CA HIS A 84 -13.60 -4.80 -29.66
C HIS A 84 -12.55 -5.77 -29.13
N ALA A 85 -12.84 -6.48 -28.04
CA ALA A 85 -11.96 -7.50 -27.47
C ALA A 85 -11.64 -8.62 -28.47
N ASN A 86 -12.59 -8.95 -29.34
CA ASN A 86 -12.46 -10.02 -30.34
C ASN A 86 -12.13 -9.53 -31.75
N ARG A 87 -11.77 -8.25 -31.96
CA ARG A 87 -11.58 -7.66 -33.30
C ARG A 87 -10.51 -8.35 -34.17
N ASN A 88 -9.52 -8.99 -33.53
CA ASN A 88 -8.43 -9.69 -34.18
C ASN A 88 -8.67 -11.21 -34.26
N ASN A 89 -9.85 -11.70 -33.90
CA ASN A 89 -10.19 -13.11 -33.91
C ASN A 89 -11.31 -13.39 -34.94
N PRO A 90 -10.95 -13.69 -36.21
CA PRO A 90 -11.92 -13.85 -37.29
C PRO A 90 -12.76 -15.13 -37.17
N GLN A 91 -12.40 -16.06 -36.28
CA GLN A 91 -13.10 -17.34 -36.09
C GLN A 91 -14.24 -17.26 -35.08
N VAL A 92 -14.39 -16.13 -34.36
CA VAL A 92 -15.45 -15.95 -33.36
C VAL A 92 -16.79 -15.79 -34.06
N GLU A 93 -17.81 -16.48 -33.56
CA GLU A 93 -19.19 -16.28 -34.01
C GLU A 93 -19.61 -14.83 -33.74
N THR A 94 -19.82 -14.06 -34.81
CA THR A 94 -20.12 -12.62 -34.73
C THR A 94 -21.61 -12.32 -34.72
N ARG A 95 -22.46 -13.30 -35.08
CA ARG A 95 -23.91 -13.19 -34.96
C ARG A 95 -24.31 -13.25 -33.49
N THR A 96 -24.79 -12.11 -32.98
CA THR A 96 -25.10 -11.91 -31.56
C THR A 96 -26.03 -13.00 -30.99
N ASP A 97 -27.08 -13.37 -31.72
CA ASP A 97 -28.04 -14.40 -31.33
C ASP A 97 -27.39 -15.78 -31.14
N ARG A 98 -26.54 -16.18 -32.09
CA ARG A 98 -25.82 -17.46 -32.04
C ARG A 98 -24.74 -17.47 -30.98
N ALA A 99 -24.02 -16.35 -30.81
CA ALA A 99 -22.99 -16.22 -29.80
C ALA A 99 -23.57 -16.28 -28.38
N LEU A 100 -24.68 -15.59 -28.11
CA LEU A 100 -25.40 -15.69 -26.83
C LEU A 100 -25.96 -17.09 -26.61
N LYS A 101 -26.47 -17.75 -27.66
CA LYS A 101 -26.91 -19.15 -27.57
C LYS A 101 -25.76 -20.08 -27.19
N ALA A 102 -24.58 -19.91 -27.79
CA ALA A 102 -23.39 -20.69 -27.43
C ALA A 102 -22.99 -20.47 -25.95
N THR A 103 -23.03 -19.23 -25.45
CA THR A 103 -22.81 -18.96 -24.02
C THR A 103 -23.85 -19.68 -23.15
N ALA A 104 -25.12 -19.64 -23.52
CA ALA A 104 -26.18 -20.30 -22.78
C ALA A 104 -26.00 -21.83 -22.73
N ASP A 105 -25.58 -22.45 -23.83
CA ASP A 105 -25.30 -23.89 -23.88
C ASP A 105 -24.11 -24.26 -22.97
N LEU A 106 -23.06 -23.44 -22.94
CA LEU A 106 -21.92 -23.63 -22.02
C LEU A 106 -22.31 -23.48 -20.55
N LEU A 107 -23.18 -22.52 -20.23
CA LEU A 107 -23.71 -22.34 -18.87
C LEU A 107 -24.61 -23.51 -18.45
N GLU A 108 -25.45 -24.01 -19.36
CA GLU A 108 -26.28 -25.19 -19.12
C GLU A 108 -25.43 -26.43 -18.86
N ASP A 109 -24.40 -26.68 -19.69
CA ASP A 109 -23.46 -27.79 -19.51
C ASP A 109 -22.68 -27.68 -18.18
N ALA A 110 -22.18 -26.49 -17.85
CA ALA A 110 -21.45 -26.24 -16.60
C ALA A 110 -22.32 -26.36 -15.33
N SER A 111 -23.65 -26.42 -15.46
CA SER A 111 -24.55 -26.67 -14.35
C SER A 111 -24.70 -28.16 -13.99
N GLN A 112 -24.20 -29.06 -14.84
CA GLN A 112 -24.32 -30.51 -14.64
C GLN A 112 -23.33 -31.04 -13.60
N THR A 113 -23.78 -32.03 -12.80
CA THR A 113 -22.94 -32.70 -11.80
C THR A 113 -21.77 -33.40 -12.48
N GLY A 114 -20.52 -32.99 -12.15
CA GLY A 114 -19.29 -33.57 -12.70
C GLY A 114 -18.44 -32.57 -13.50
N ARG A 115 -18.97 -31.38 -13.82
CA ARG A 115 -18.14 -30.29 -14.36
C ARG A 115 -17.36 -29.63 -13.23
N VAL A 116 -16.08 -29.38 -13.48
CA VAL A 116 -15.18 -28.72 -12.51
C VAL A 116 -14.78 -27.33 -13.00
N THR A 117 -14.86 -27.11 -14.32
CA THR A 117 -14.38 -25.90 -14.99
C THR A 117 -15.46 -25.29 -15.87
N LEU A 118 -15.56 -23.96 -15.86
CA LEU A 118 -16.29 -23.17 -16.85
C LEU A 118 -15.30 -22.27 -17.60
N GLU A 119 -15.17 -22.48 -18.92
CA GLU A 119 -14.38 -21.62 -19.79
C GLU A 119 -15.26 -20.87 -20.78
N LEU A 120 -15.35 -19.56 -20.64
CA LEU A 120 -16.04 -18.66 -21.55
C LEU A 120 -15.01 -17.77 -22.23
N ARG A 121 -14.51 -18.22 -23.39
CA ARG A 121 -13.50 -17.51 -24.19
C ARG A 121 -14.15 -17.01 -25.48
N SER A 122 -14.12 -15.70 -25.70
CA SER A 122 -14.68 -15.03 -26.89
C SER A 122 -16.18 -15.19 -27.09
N VAL A 123 -16.90 -15.83 -26.16
CA VAL A 123 -18.36 -15.93 -26.15
C VAL A 123 -18.96 -14.84 -25.25
N PRO A 124 -20.04 -14.17 -25.65
CA PRO A 124 -20.55 -13.01 -24.92
C PRO A 124 -21.25 -13.42 -23.63
N LEU A 125 -20.81 -12.85 -22.50
CA LEU A 125 -21.43 -12.96 -21.19
C LEU A 125 -21.50 -11.55 -20.58
N PRO A 126 -22.54 -10.75 -20.87
CA PRO A 126 -22.65 -9.39 -20.35
C PRO A 126 -22.78 -9.38 -18.82
N GLN A 127 -23.61 -10.28 -18.32
CA GLN A 127 -23.80 -10.61 -16.91
C GLN A 127 -24.18 -12.09 -16.80
N PHE A 128 -24.03 -12.66 -15.61
CA PHE A 128 -24.55 -14.00 -15.34
C PHE A 128 -26.08 -14.01 -15.32
N PRO A 129 -26.73 -15.08 -15.83
CA PRO A 129 -28.15 -15.28 -15.63
C PRO A 129 -28.47 -15.53 -14.14
N ASP A 130 -29.73 -15.31 -13.77
CA ASP A 130 -30.26 -15.73 -12.47
C ASP A 130 -29.92 -17.21 -12.18
N GLN A 131 -29.93 -17.55 -10.89
CA GLN A 131 -29.63 -18.91 -10.42
C GLN A 131 -28.15 -19.33 -10.63
N ALA A 132 -27.20 -18.39 -10.56
CA ALA A 132 -25.77 -18.70 -10.66
C ALA A 132 -25.27 -19.65 -9.54
N PHE A 133 -26.03 -19.80 -8.45
CA PHE A 133 -25.81 -20.84 -7.41
C PHE A 133 -25.74 -22.27 -7.97
N ARG A 134 -26.26 -22.53 -9.18
CA ARG A 134 -26.10 -23.82 -9.88
C ARG A 134 -24.65 -24.13 -10.22
N LEU A 135 -23.80 -23.11 -10.29
CA LEU A 135 -22.37 -23.19 -10.59
C LEU A 135 -21.52 -23.24 -9.31
N SER A 136 -22.12 -23.42 -8.13
CA SER A 136 -21.44 -23.44 -6.83
C SER A 136 -20.41 -24.54 -6.66
N HIS A 137 -20.52 -25.61 -7.46
CA HIS A 137 -19.63 -26.76 -7.45
C HIS A 137 -18.37 -26.58 -8.32
N LEU A 138 -18.32 -25.53 -9.15
CA LEU A 138 -17.16 -25.27 -10.01
C LEU A 138 -15.95 -24.85 -9.19
N GLN A 139 -14.78 -25.33 -9.60
CA GLN A 139 -13.49 -25.00 -8.99
C GLN A 139 -12.69 -24.01 -9.85
N HIS A 140 -12.88 -24.04 -11.17
CA HIS A 140 -12.13 -23.19 -12.09
C HIS A 140 -13.07 -22.41 -13.01
N MET A 141 -12.87 -21.10 -13.09
CA MET A 141 -13.65 -20.24 -13.98
C MET A 141 -12.75 -19.29 -14.75
N THR A 142 -12.89 -19.29 -16.07
CA THR A 142 -12.25 -18.33 -16.97
C THR A 142 -13.30 -17.60 -17.79
N ILE A 143 -13.27 -16.27 -17.77
CA ILE A 143 -14.12 -15.40 -18.59
C ILE A 143 -13.18 -14.44 -19.34
N ASP A 144 -12.96 -14.71 -20.63
CA ASP A 144 -12.01 -13.98 -21.47
C ASP A 144 -12.70 -13.41 -22.70
N ALA A 145 -12.55 -12.10 -22.93
CA ALA A 145 -13.12 -11.40 -24.08
C ALA A 145 -14.63 -11.64 -24.24
N ALA A 146 -15.38 -11.55 -23.13
CA ALA A 146 -16.80 -11.89 -23.07
C ALA A 146 -17.73 -10.66 -23.00
N GLY A 147 -17.18 -9.45 -22.88
CA GLY A 147 -17.99 -8.24 -22.67
C GLY A 147 -18.64 -8.20 -21.28
N LEU A 148 -18.06 -8.89 -20.29
CA LEU A 148 -18.58 -8.93 -18.92
C LEU A 148 -18.55 -7.54 -18.27
N MET A 149 -19.73 -7.02 -17.95
CA MET A 149 -19.89 -5.70 -17.33
C MET A 149 -19.79 -5.76 -15.81
N GLU A 150 -20.35 -6.81 -15.19
CA GLU A 150 -20.36 -7.01 -13.75
C GLU A 150 -20.42 -8.50 -13.37
N LEU A 151 -19.92 -8.82 -12.18
CA LEU A 151 -20.09 -10.11 -11.53
C LEU A 151 -21.32 -10.06 -10.60
N PRO A 152 -21.91 -11.21 -10.23
CA PRO A 152 -23.02 -11.26 -9.28
C PRO A 152 -22.66 -10.65 -7.92
N ASP A 153 -23.57 -9.87 -7.34
CA ASP A 153 -23.39 -9.27 -6.02
C ASP A 153 -23.17 -10.30 -4.91
N ALA A 154 -23.70 -11.51 -5.06
CA ALA A 154 -23.56 -12.62 -4.12
C ALA A 154 -22.59 -13.68 -4.66
N MET A 155 -21.28 -13.43 -4.54
CA MET A 155 -20.23 -14.34 -4.99
C MET A 155 -20.20 -15.67 -4.22
N GLN A 156 -20.89 -15.78 -3.07
CA GLN A 156 -21.11 -17.05 -2.36
C GLN A 156 -21.76 -18.12 -3.26
N GLN A 157 -22.43 -17.70 -4.34
CA GLN A 157 -22.96 -18.60 -5.36
C GLN A 157 -21.88 -19.41 -6.10
N PHE A 158 -20.61 -19.01 -5.97
CA PHE A 158 -19.43 -19.70 -6.52
C PHE A 158 -18.48 -20.19 -5.43
N ALA A 159 -19.02 -20.61 -4.27
CA ALA A 159 -18.24 -20.97 -3.08
C ALA A 159 -17.13 -22.03 -3.31
N GLY A 160 -17.26 -22.89 -4.33
CA GLY A 160 -16.27 -23.90 -4.69
C GLY A 160 -15.05 -23.39 -5.47
N LEU A 161 -15.02 -22.12 -5.91
CA LEU A 161 -13.96 -21.64 -6.80
C LEU A 161 -12.60 -21.62 -6.12
N GLU A 162 -11.64 -22.31 -6.74
CA GLU A 162 -10.21 -22.27 -6.42
C GLU A 162 -9.46 -21.29 -7.33
N THR A 163 -9.90 -21.13 -8.58
CA THR A 163 -9.25 -20.21 -9.53
C THR A 163 -10.27 -19.39 -10.32
N LEU A 164 -10.09 -18.07 -10.35
CA LEU A 164 -10.91 -17.15 -11.14
C LEU A 164 -10.00 -16.31 -12.06
N THR A 165 -10.23 -16.43 -13.37
CA THR A 165 -9.57 -15.61 -14.38
C THR A 165 -10.58 -14.75 -15.13
N LEU A 166 -10.39 -13.44 -15.09
CA LEU A 166 -11.15 -12.45 -15.86
C LEU A 166 -10.19 -11.75 -16.81
N ALA A 167 -10.47 -11.76 -18.12
CA ALA A 167 -9.61 -11.12 -19.09
C ALA A 167 -10.38 -10.40 -20.20
N HIS A 168 -9.87 -9.25 -20.65
CA HIS A 168 -10.43 -8.48 -21.77
C HIS A 168 -11.93 -8.15 -21.60
N ASN A 169 -12.32 -7.65 -20.44
CA ASN A 169 -13.72 -7.30 -20.14
C ASN A 169 -13.87 -5.83 -19.71
N PRO A 170 -15.02 -5.18 -19.99
CA PRO A 170 -15.35 -3.83 -19.53
C PRO A 170 -15.78 -3.79 -18.05
N LEU A 171 -15.19 -4.65 -17.21
CA LEU A 171 -15.55 -4.79 -15.80
C LEU A 171 -15.09 -3.53 -15.02
N ARG A 172 -16.02 -2.88 -14.33
CA ARG A 172 -15.76 -1.61 -13.61
C ARG A 172 -15.38 -1.80 -12.14
N SER A 173 -15.97 -2.80 -11.50
CA SER A 173 -15.75 -3.10 -10.09
C SER A 173 -15.82 -4.61 -9.86
N LEU A 174 -15.32 -5.04 -8.72
CA LEU A 174 -15.58 -6.37 -8.17
C LEU A 174 -16.60 -6.22 -7.04
N PRO A 175 -17.56 -7.14 -6.91
CA PRO A 175 -18.48 -7.13 -5.77
C PRO A 175 -17.71 -7.38 -4.47
N ALA A 176 -18.08 -6.70 -3.38
CA ALA A 176 -17.42 -6.88 -2.08
C ALA A 176 -17.49 -8.33 -1.58
N SER A 177 -18.55 -9.05 -1.94
CA SER A 177 -18.72 -10.46 -1.62
C SER A 177 -17.67 -11.38 -2.26
N ILE A 178 -16.83 -10.92 -3.20
CA ILE A 178 -15.71 -11.73 -3.72
C ILE A 178 -14.80 -12.21 -2.58
N ALA A 179 -14.74 -11.45 -1.48
CA ALA A 179 -14.01 -11.85 -0.28
C ALA A 179 -14.55 -13.13 0.38
N SER A 180 -15.81 -13.50 0.13
CA SER A 180 -16.42 -14.73 0.67
C SER A 180 -15.95 -16.01 0.00
N LEU A 181 -15.15 -15.93 -1.08
CA LEU A 181 -14.61 -17.09 -1.78
C LEU A 181 -13.42 -17.69 -1.01
N THR A 182 -13.72 -18.36 0.11
CA THR A 182 -12.71 -18.89 1.02
C THR A 182 -11.85 -19.99 0.41
N GLN A 183 -12.27 -20.65 -0.68
CA GLN A 183 -11.48 -21.65 -1.40
C GLN A 183 -10.55 -21.05 -2.46
N LEU A 184 -10.67 -19.76 -2.78
CA LEU A 184 -9.96 -19.13 -3.88
C LEU A 184 -8.46 -19.07 -3.60
N ARG A 185 -7.66 -19.68 -4.47
CA ARG A 185 -6.20 -19.72 -4.44
C ARG A 185 -5.59 -18.78 -5.45
N GLU A 186 -6.23 -18.60 -6.60
CA GLU A 186 -5.72 -17.74 -7.67
C GLU A 186 -6.81 -16.80 -8.20
N LEU A 187 -6.51 -15.50 -8.16
CA LEU A 187 -7.32 -14.46 -8.80
C LEU A 187 -6.46 -13.76 -9.85
N SER A 188 -6.85 -13.88 -11.12
CA SER A 188 -6.18 -13.18 -12.22
C SER A 188 -7.15 -12.29 -12.97
N ILE A 189 -6.87 -10.99 -13.00
CA ILE A 189 -7.61 -9.99 -13.78
C ILE A 189 -6.65 -9.34 -14.76
N ARG A 190 -6.93 -9.45 -16.06
CA ARG A 190 -6.04 -8.97 -17.13
C ARG A 190 -6.80 -8.13 -18.15
N VAL A 191 -6.25 -7.00 -18.56
CA VAL A 191 -6.85 -6.16 -19.61
C VAL A 191 -8.30 -5.80 -19.28
N CYS A 192 -8.53 -5.36 -18.04
CA CYS A 192 -9.80 -4.80 -17.58
C CYS A 192 -9.54 -3.33 -17.20
N PRO A 193 -9.44 -2.43 -18.18
CA PRO A 193 -8.97 -1.06 -17.96
C PRO A 193 -9.93 -0.21 -17.14
N GLU A 194 -11.23 -0.54 -17.14
CA GLU A 194 -12.26 0.15 -16.36
C GLU A 194 -12.26 -0.25 -14.88
N LEU A 195 -11.55 -1.32 -14.49
CA LEU A 195 -11.45 -1.73 -13.09
C LEU A 195 -10.45 -0.83 -12.34
N THR A 196 -10.96 0.15 -11.60
CA THR A 196 -10.15 1.20 -10.95
C THR A 196 -9.80 0.92 -9.50
N GLU A 197 -10.48 -0.01 -8.85
CA GLU A 197 -10.30 -0.34 -7.44
C GLU A 197 -10.58 -1.81 -7.14
N LEU A 198 -10.03 -2.29 -6.03
CA LEU A 198 -10.43 -3.55 -5.41
C LEU A 198 -11.38 -3.25 -4.23
N PRO A 199 -12.25 -4.20 -3.84
CA PRO A 199 -13.06 -4.05 -2.63
C PRO A 199 -12.21 -3.78 -1.40
N GLU A 200 -12.70 -2.92 -0.49
CA GLU A 200 -11.95 -2.49 0.70
C GLU A 200 -11.60 -3.64 1.66
N HIS A 201 -12.44 -4.68 1.71
CA HIS A 201 -12.30 -5.82 2.63
C HIS A 201 -12.00 -7.11 1.86
N LEU A 202 -10.73 -7.37 1.57
CA LEU A 202 -10.30 -8.64 0.96
C LEU A 202 -10.09 -9.75 2.00
N ALA A 203 -9.54 -9.37 3.15
CA ALA A 203 -9.39 -10.23 4.32
C ALA A 203 -9.36 -9.39 5.60
N SER A 204 -9.78 -10.00 6.71
CA SER A 204 -9.77 -9.41 8.04
C SER A 204 -9.31 -10.42 9.07
N THR A 205 -8.85 -9.93 10.22
CA THR A 205 -8.55 -10.74 11.39
C THR A 205 -9.50 -10.29 12.50
N ASN A 206 -10.29 -11.21 13.04
CA ASN A 206 -11.24 -10.90 14.10
C ASN A 206 -10.55 -10.82 15.48
N ALA A 207 -11.31 -10.46 16.53
CA ALA A 207 -10.76 -10.27 17.87
C ALA A 207 -10.16 -11.55 18.49
N SER A 208 -10.57 -12.74 18.03
CA SER A 208 -10.00 -14.03 18.42
C SER A 208 -8.74 -14.41 17.62
N GLY A 209 -8.31 -13.58 16.67
CA GLY A 209 -7.16 -13.86 15.81
C GLY A 209 -7.47 -14.78 14.63
N GLU A 210 -8.74 -15.14 14.41
CA GLU A 210 -9.13 -15.92 13.23
C GLU A 210 -9.21 -15.01 11.99
N HIS A 211 -8.82 -15.58 10.86
CA HIS A 211 -8.82 -14.86 9.59
C HIS A 211 -10.11 -15.13 8.82
N GLU A 212 -10.67 -14.09 8.24
CA GLU A 212 -11.88 -14.12 7.41
C GLU A 212 -11.58 -13.51 6.03
N GLY A 213 -12.38 -13.89 5.02
CA GLY A 213 -12.23 -13.41 3.65
C GLY A 213 -11.45 -14.37 2.74
N LEU A 214 -10.57 -13.81 1.89
CA LEU A 214 -9.72 -14.54 0.94
C LEU A 214 -8.53 -15.25 1.62
N VAL A 215 -8.83 -16.04 2.65
CA VAL A 215 -7.83 -16.65 3.52
C VAL A 215 -6.91 -17.65 2.82
N ASN A 216 -7.35 -18.28 1.73
CA ASN A 216 -6.56 -19.25 0.96
C ASN A 216 -5.89 -18.66 -0.29
N LEU A 217 -6.03 -17.35 -0.55
CA LEU A 217 -5.49 -16.75 -1.77
C LEU A 217 -3.96 -16.78 -1.76
N GLN A 218 -3.37 -17.38 -2.80
CA GLN A 218 -1.92 -17.57 -2.96
C GLN A 218 -1.34 -16.69 -4.06
N SER A 219 -2.12 -16.40 -5.11
CA SER A 219 -1.69 -15.57 -6.23
C SER A 219 -2.76 -14.56 -6.61
N LEU A 220 -2.39 -13.28 -6.56
CA LEU A 220 -3.19 -12.17 -7.07
C LEU A 220 -2.46 -11.53 -8.25
N ARG A 221 -3.08 -11.56 -9.42
CA ARG A 221 -2.57 -10.92 -10.65
C ARG A 221 -3.55 -9.88 -11.15
N LEU A 222 -3.08 -8.66 -11.27
CA LEU A 222 -3.77 -7.51 -11.83
C LEU A 222 -2.89 -6.94 -12.95
N GLU A 223 -3.28 -7.12 -14.20
CA GLU A 223 -2.46 -6.69 -15.34
C GLU A 223 -3.26 -5.83 -16.29
N ARG A 224 -2.75 -4.65 -16.66
CA ARG A 224 -3.43 -3.71 -17.54
C ARG A 224 -4.84 -3.37 -17.04
N THR A 225 -4.92 -3.04 -15.74
CA THR A 225 -6.14 -2.57 -15.07
C THR A 225 -6.07 -1.07 -14.82
N GLY A 226 -7.18 -0.47 -14.40
CA GLY A 226 -7.24 0.93 -13.96
C GLY A 226 -6.84 1.15 -12.49
N ILE A 227 -6.35 0.11 -11.79
CA ILE A 227 -6.11 0.14 -10.34
C ILE A 227 -5.02 1.16 -9.97
N ARG A 228 -5.36 2.07 -9.05
CA ARG A 228 -4.50 3.17 -8.59
C ARG A 228 -3.87 2.96 -7.22
N SER A 229 -4.52 2.18 -6.36
CA SER A 229 -4.07 1.83 -5.02
C SER A 229 -4.58 0.45 -4.63
N LEU A 230 -4.02 -0.13 -3.57
CA LEU A 230 -4.53 -1.35 -2.95
C LEU A 230 -5.23 -1.02 -1.63
N PRO A 231 -6.29 -1.75 -1.26
CA PRO A 231 -6.93 -1.60 0.04
C PRO A 231 -5.98 -2.06 1.15
N ALA A 232 -6.08 -1.45 2.33
CA ALA A 232 -5.23 -1.81 3.48
C ALA A 232 -5.37 -3.29 3.89
N SER A 233 -6.56 -3.86 3.67
CA SER A 233 -6.86 -5.28 3.93
C SER A 233 -6.02 -6.27 3.11
N ILE A 234 -5.32 -5.82 2.06
CA ILE A 234 -4.38 -6.66 1.31
C ILE A 234 -3.33 -7.29 2.24
N ALA A 235 -2.92 -6.57 3.30
CA ALA A 235 -1.93 -7.04 4.26
C ALA A 235 -2.42 -8.21 5.13
N ASN A 236 -3.74 -8.45 5.17
CA ASN A 236 -4.34 -9.54 5.94
C ASN A 236 -4.39 -10.89 5.19
N LEU A 237 -3.92 -10.94 3.93
CA LEU A 237 -3.94 -12.17 3.11
C LEU A 237 -2.84 -13.14 3.55
N GLN A 238 -3.15 -13.98 4.55
CA GLN A 238 -2.20 -14.86 5.24
C GLN A 238 -1.48 -15.89 4.34
N ASN A 239 -2.05 -16.21 3.19
CA ASN A 239 -1.51 -17.21 2.28
C ASN A 239 -0.97 -16.63 0.96
N LEU A 240 -0.98 -15.30 0.78
CA LEU A 240 -0.56 -14.68 -0.47
C LEU A 240 0.95 -14.82 -0.68
N LYS A 241 1.34 -15.54 -1.73
CA LYS A 241 2.74 -15.80 -2.11
C LYS A 241 3.21 -14.92 -3.27
N SER A 242 2.32 -14.60 -4.20
CA SER A 242 2.65 -13.84 -5.41
C SER A 242 1.64 -12.72 -5.62
N LEU A 243 2.10 -11.47 -5.53
CA LEU A 243 1.34 -10.29 -5.91
C LEU A 243 1.94 -9.67 -7.19
N LYS A 244 1.14 -9.62 -8.26
CA LYS A 244 1.56 -9.09 -9.55
C LYS A 244 0.60 -7.97 -9.96
N ILE A 245 1.08 -6.73 -10.00
CA ILE A 245 0.35 -5.57 -10.48
C ILE A 245 1.14 -4.98 -11.63
N ARG A 246 0.71 -5.19 -12.87
CA ARG A 246 1.53 -4.90 -14.04
C ARG A 246 0.84 -3.96 -15.00
N ASN A 247 1.58 -2.99 -15.53
CA ASN A 247 1.05 -2.06 -16.54
C ASN A 247 -0.26 -1.39 -16.08
N SER A 248 -0.36 -1.07 -14.79
CA SER A 248 -1.53 -0.43 -14.17
C SER A 248 -1.10 0.92 -13.58
N PRO A 249 -2.01 1.91 -13.45
CA PRO A 249 -1.70 3.24 -12.95
C PRO A 249 -1.57 3.28 -11.42
N LEU A 250 -0.92 2.28 -10.81
CA LEU A 250 -0.68 2.20 -9.37
C LEU A 250 0.19 3.39 -8.94
N SER A 251 -0.40 4.35 -8.23
CA SER A 251 0.27 5.59 -7.84
C SER A 251 0.92 5.51 -6.47
N ALA A 252 0.43 4.62 -5.61
CA ALA A 252 0.95 4.43 -4.26
C ALA A 252 0.85 2.97 -3.82
N LEU A 253 1.80 2.54 -3.00
CA LEU A 253 1.80 1.25 -2.32
C LEU A 253 2.09 1.50 -0.84
N GLY A 254 1.27 0.96 0.07
CA GLY A 254 1.46 1.13 1.51
C GLY A 254 2.55 0.21 2.08
N PRO A 255 3.24 0.60 3.17
CA PRO A 255 4.30 -0.20 3.79
C PRO A 255 3.81 -1.52 4.40
N ALA A 256 2.52 -1.63 4.70
CA ALA A 256 1.89 -2.85 5.21
C ALA A 256 2.02 -4.05 4.24
N ILE A 257 2.35 -3.82 2.96
CA ILE A 257 2.64 -4.91 2.02
C ILE A 257 3.78 -5.82 2.52
N HIS A 258 4.73 -5.26 3.28
CA HIS A 258 5.85 -6.00 3.85
C HIS A 258 5.48 -6.79 5.13
N GLN A 259 4.23 -6.70 5.59
CA GLN A 259 3.70 -7.49 6.70
C GLN A 259 3.05 -8.81 6.24
N LEU A 260 2.95 -9.04 4.92
CA LEU A 260 2.38 -10.27 4.38
C LEU A 260 3.27 -11.47 4.73
N PRO A 261 2.79 -12.44 5.51
CA PRO A 261 3.64 -13.45 6.15
C PRO A 261 4.22 -14.48 5.18
N LYS A 262 3.65 -14.61 3.97
CA LYS A 262 4.06 -15.59 2.96
C LYS A 262 4.41 -14.97 1.60
N LEU A 263 4.50 -13.64 1.50
CA LEU A 263 4.74 -12.98 0.20
C LEU A 263 6.19 -13.22 -0.26
N GLU A 264 6.34 -13.98 -1.34
CA GLU A 264 7.63 -14.34 -1.93
C GLU A 264 7.93 -13.56 -3.22
N GLU A 265 6.92 -13.18 -4.00
CA GLU A 265 7.07 -12.42 -5.25
C GLU A 265 6.16 -11.18 -5.28
N LEU A 266 6.78 -10.01 -5.46
CA LEU A 266 6.12 -8.74 -5.73
C LEU A 266 6.58 -8.22 -7.10
N ASP A 267 5.67 -8.20 -8.07
CA ASP A 267 5.94 -7.74 -9.43
C ASP A 267 5.06 -6.55 -9.79
N LEU A 268 5.67 -5.37 -9.82
CA LEU A 268 5.04 -4.09 -10.11
C LEU A 268 5.40 -3.56 -11.51
N ARG A 269 5.83 -4.45 -12.44
CA ARG A 269 6.41 -3.98 -13.70
C ARG A 269 5.47 -3.09 -14.50
N GLY A 270 6.01 -2.04 -15.11
CA GLY A 270 5.23 -1.11 -15.93
C GLY A 270 4.21 -0.29 -15.14
N CYS A 271 4.28 -0.26 -13.80
CA CYS A 271 3.51 0.68 -12.97
C CYS A 271 4.13 2.08 -13.09
N THR A 272 3.91 2.73 -14.23
CA THR A 272 4.54 4.02 -14.57
C THR A 272 4.04 5.18 -13.71
N ALA A 273 2.92 5.03 -12.99
CA ALA A 273 2.43 6.05 -12.05
C ALA A 273 3.10 5.98 -10.66
N LEU A 274 3.81 4.89 -10.35
CA LEU A 274 4.44 4.69 -9.04
C LEU A 274 5.67 5.58 -8.93
N ARG A 275 5.67 6.50 -7.96
CA ARG A 275 6.78 7.44 -7.72
C ARG A 275 7.74 6.96 -6.64
N ASP A 276 7.25 6.31 -5.61
CA ASP A 276 8.08 5.86 -4.49
C ASP A 276 7.73 4.43 -4.12
N TYR A 277 8.74 3.62 -3.84
CA TYR A 277 8.55 2.30 -3.23
C TYR A 277 8.50 2.48 -1.70
N PRO A 278 7.51 1.87 -1.00
CA PRO A 278 7.32 2.13 0.42
C PRO A 278 8.45 1.59 1.29
N PRO A 279 8.72 2.19 2.47
CA PRO A 279 9.66 1.66 3.44
C PRO A 279 9.28 0.25 3.93
N ILE A 280 10.30 -0.50 4.38
CA ILE A 280 10.12 -1.87 4.88
C ILE A 280 9.68 -1.85 6.35
N PHE A 281 10.24 -0.94 7.16
CA PHE A 281 10.08 -0.87 8.61
C PHE A 281 10.31 -2.23 9.29
N GLY A 282 9.45 -2.63 10.23
CA GLY A 282 9.48 -3.97 10.85
C GLY A 282 8.82 -5.07 10.01
N GLY A 283 8.60 -4.85 8.71
CA GLY A 283 8.01 -5.86 7.82
C GLY A 283 8.92 -7.08 7.67
N SER A 284 8.34 -8.27 7.82
CA SER A 284 9.04 -9.56 7.82
C SER A 284 8.63 -10.46 6.65
N ALA A 285 7.98 -9.91 5.62
CA ALA A 285 7.61 -10.67 4.43
C ALA A 285 8.82 -11.42 3.84
N PRO A 286 8.71 -12.73 3.57
CA PRO A 286 9.81 -13.56 3.03
C PRO A 286 10.02 -13.31 1.53
N LEU A 287 10.22 -12.05 1.15
CA LEU A 287 10.22 -11.59 -0.23
C LEU A 287 11.52 -12.01 -0.92
N LYS A 288 11.39 -12.87 -1.93
CA LYS A 288 12.50 -13.36 -2.76
C LYS A 288 12.67 -12.56 -4.04
N ARG A 289 11.57 -12.05 -4.60
CA ARG A 289 11.58 -11.39 -5.92
C ARG A 289 10.84 -10.06 -5.86
N LEU A 290 11.58 -8.98 -6.07
CA LEU A 290 11.03 -7.62 -6.23
C LEU A 290 11.29 -7.14 -7.66
N ILE A 291 10.24 -7.02 -8.46
CA ILE A 291 10.32 -6.59 -9.86
C ILE A 291 9.65 -5.22 -10.00
N LEU A 292 10.46 -4.18 -10.18
CA LEU A 292 10.03 -2.80 -10.45
C LEU A 292 10.36 -2.39 -11.90
N LYS A 293 10.56 -3.39 -12.77
CA LYS A 293 10.96 -3.18 -14.16
C LYS A 293 9.99 -2.23 -14.87
N ASP A 294 10.51 -1.27 -15.62
CA ASP A 294 9.75 -0.29 -16.40
C ASP A 294 8.81 0.60 -15.55
N CYS A 295 9.05 0.74 -14.24
CA CYS A 295 8.45 1.79 -13.40
C CYS A 295 9.12 3.14 -13.70
N SER A 296 8.82 3.73 -14.86
CA SER A 296 9.58 4.84 -15.44
C SER A 296 9.62 6.11 -14.58
N ASN A 297 8.60 6.38 -13.77
CA ASN A 297 8.53 7.55 -12.88
C ASN A 297 8.92 7.25 -11.43
N LEU A 298 9.48 6.06 -11.13
CA LEU A 298 9.98 5.75 -9.81
C LEU A 298 11.19 6.65 -9.50
N LEU A 299 11.06 7.49 -8.46
CA LEU A 299 12.04 8.48 -8.03
C LEU A 299 12.96 7.91 -6.95
N THR A 300 12.41 7.14 -6.00
CA THR A 300 13.17 6.67 -4.83
C THR A 300 12.87 5.21 -4.48
N LEU A 301 13.90 4.56 -3.93
CA LEU A 301 13.78 3.34 -3.14
C LEU A 301 14.00 3.70 -1.66
N PRO A 302 13.39 2.96 -0.73
CA PRO A 302 13.53 3.27 0.68
C PRO A 302 14.94 2.92 1.18
N LEU A 303 15.42 3.67 2.17
CA LEU A 303 16.75 3.48 2.74
C LEU A 303 16.92 2.13 3.45
N ASP A 304 15.82 1.58 3.97
CA ASP A 304 15.75 0.31 4.68
C ASP A 304 15.52 -0.90 3.76
N ILE A 305 15.75 -0.77 2.43
CA ILE A 305 15.57 -1.87 1.46
C ILE A 305 16.38 -3.13 1.82
N HIS A 306 17.49 -2.96 2.54
CA HIS A 306 18.35 -4.04 3.03
C HIS A 306 17.63 -5.00 4.01
N ARG A 307 16.51 -4.59 4.61
CA ARG A 307 15.68 -5.43 5.47
C ARG A 307 14.99 -6.56 4.71
N LEU A 308 14.98 -6.54 3.37
CA LEU A 308 14.58 -7.67 2.53
C LEU A 308 15.69 -8.75 2.52
N THR A 309 15.89 -9.40 3.66
CA THR A 309 17.00 -10.34 3.91
C THR A 309 16.93 -11.64 3.13
N GLN A 310 15.77 -11.97 2.54
CA GLN A 310 15.58 -13.15 1.70
C GLN A 310 15.57 -12.84 0.20
N LEU A 311 15.89 -11.60 -0.20
CA LEU A 311 15.76 -11.17 -1.59
C LEU A 311 16.80 -11.87 -2.48
N GLU A 312 16.32 -12.60 -3.47
CA GLU A 312 17.12 -13.29 -4.50
C GLU A 312 17.22 -12.48 -5.78
N LYS A 313 16.23 -11.60 -6.04
CA LYS A 313 16.18 -10.80 -7.26
C LYS A 313 15.54 -9.44 -7.05
N LEU A 314 16.25 -8.40 -7.48
CA LEU A 314 15.78 -7.03 -7.59
C LEU A 314 15.92 -6.54 -9.03
N ASP A 315 14.81 -6.23 -9.70
CA ASP A 315 14.83 -5.77 -11.10
C ASP A 315 14.29 -4.33 -11.20
N LEU A 316 15.19 -3.38 -11.45
CA LEU A 316 14.96 -1.94 -11.58
C LEU A 316 15.15 -1.45 -13.03
N ARG A 317 15.35 -2.35 -14.01
CA ARG A 317 15.58 -1.96 -15.40
C ARG A 317 14.39 -1.13 -15.91
N GLY A 318 14.65 -0.04 -16.62
CA GLY A 318 13.59 0.84 -17.11
C GLY A 318 13.08 1.87 -16.09
N CYS A 319 13.57 1.87 -14.85
CA CYS A 319 13.35 2.96 -13.88
C CYS A 319 14.21 4.18 -14.23
N VAL A 320 13.88 4.87 -15.31
CA VAL A 320 14.69 5.98 -15.86
C VAL A 320 14.75 7.21 -14.95
N SER A 321 13.73 7.43 -14.11
CA SER A 321 13.68 8.58 -13.18
C SER A 321 14.32 8.31 -11.83
N LEU A 322 14.77 7.07 -11.56
CA LEU A 322 15.39 6.71 -10.28
C LEU A 322 16.77 7.35 -10.25
N SER A 323 16.95 8.37 -9.41
CA SER A 323 18.17 9.20 -9.45
C SER A 323 19.36 8.56 -8.75
N ARG A 324 19.09 7.76 -7.70
CA ARG A 324 20.12 7.10 -6.89
C ARG A 324 19.61 5.80 -6.27
N LEU A 325 20.53 4.89 -6.04
CA LEU A 325 20.35 3.72 -5.19
C LEU A 325 20.66 4.10 -3.73
N PRO A 326 19.95 3.55 -2.73
CA PRO A 326 20.31 3.69 -1.32
C PRO A 326 21.63 2.98 -1.06
N SER A 327 22.53 3.59 -0.27
CA SER A 327 23.86 3.03 0.04
C SER A 327 23.79 1.63 0.67
N LEU A 328 22.79 1.41 1.52
CA LEU A 328 22.55 0.13 2.18
C LEU A 328 22.06 -0.98 1.23
N ILE A 329 21.85 -0.70 -0.06
CA ILE A 329 21.60 -1.74 -1.07
C ILE A 329 22.74 -2.78 -1.13
N ALA A 330 23.95 -2.38 -0.70
CA ALA A 330 25.10 -3.27 -0.56
C ALA A 330 24.85 -4.44 0.39
N ARG A 331 24.04 -4.21 1.45
CA ARG A 331 23.70 -5.17 2.52
C ARG A 331 22.60 -6.15 2.13
N LEU A 332 22.02 -6.06 0.94
CA LEU A 332 21.16 -7.13 0.42
C LEU A 332 21.94 -8.46 0.35
N PRO A 333 21.28 -9.62 0.23
CA PRO A 333 21.97 -10.91 0.13
C PRO A 333 23.00 -10.93 -1.00
N ALA A 334 24.17 -11.54 -0.77
CA ALA A 334 25.29 -11.54 -1.73
C ALA A 334 24.92 -12.20 -3.08
N ASN A 335 24.09 -13.23 -3.02
CA ASN A 335 23.52 -13.95 -4.17
C ASN A 335 22.32 -13.24 -4.82
N CYS A 336 21.88 -12.10 -4.28
CA CYS A 336 20.78 -11.32 -4.86
C CYS A 336 21.17 -10.73 -6.21
N ILE A 337 20.45 -11.12 -7.26
CA ILE A 337 20.63 -10.59 -8.61
C ILE A 337 19.96 -9.23 -8.70
N ILE A 338 20.76 -8.17 -8.68
CA ILE A 338 20.30 -6.79 -8.83
C ILE A 338 20.50 -6.35 -10.29
N ARG A 339 19.43 -5.91 -10.95
CA ARG A 339 19.47 -5.35 -12.30
C ARG A 339 19.04 -3.90 -12.27
N VAL A 340 19.88 -2.99 -12.73
CA VAL A 340 19.66 -1.54 -12.68
C VAL A 340 19.58 -0.94 -14.09
N PRO A 341 19.02 0.27 -14.25
CA PRO A 341 19.15 1.02 -15.49
C PRO A 341 20.62 1.46 -15.71
N PRO A 342 21.03 1.72 -16.97
CA PRO A 342 22.44 1.98 -17.29
C PRO A 342 23.10 3.10 -16.47
N HIS A 343 22.37 4.17 -16.14
CA HIS A 343 22.91 5.31 -15.39
C HIS A 343 23.18 5.02 -13.91
N LEU A 344 22.62 3.94 -13.36
CA LEU A 344 22.85 3.50 -11.98
C LEU A 344 23.83 2.33 -11.88
N GLN A 345 24.33 1.80 -13.01
CA GLN A 345 25.24 0.66 -13.00
C GLN A 345 26.54 0.98 -12.27
N ALA A 346 27.15 2.15 -12.54
CA ALA A 346 28.37 2.56 -11.85
C ALA A 346 28.16 2.70 -10.33
N GLN A 347 27.00 3.20 -9.90
CA GLN A 347 26.67 3.32 -8.47
C GLN A 347 26.47 1.93 -7.83
N LEU A 348 25.83 1.00 -8.54
CA LEU A 348 25.71 -0.38 -8.08
C LEU A 348 27.08 -1.04 -7.94
N ASP A 349 27.96 -0.88 -8.92
CA ASP A 349 29.31 -1.45 -8.90
C ASP A 349 30.16 -0.86 -7.76
N GLN A 350 29.98 0.42 -7.41
CA GLN A 350 30.61 1.06 -6.25
C GLN A 350 30.10 0.48 -4.92
N HIS A 351 28.78 0.24 -4.80
CA HIS A 351 28.20 -0.32 -3.58
C HIS A 351 28.43 -1.84 -3.45
N ARG A 352 28.52 -2.56 -4.57
CA ARG A 352 28.69 -4.02 -4.65
C ARG A 352 29.80 -4.36 -5.64
N PRO A 353 31.08 -4.22 -5.25
CA PRO A 353 32.19 -4.53 -6.14
C PRO A 353 32.13 -6.01 -6.53
N VAL A 354 31.88 -6.27 -7.82
CA VAL A 354 32.00 -7.61 -8.37
C VAL A 354 33.50 -7.92 -8.41
N ALA A 355 33.93 -8.99 -7.72
CA ALA A 355 35.30 -9.47 -7.85
C ALA A 355 35.59 -9.77 -9.32
N ARG A 356 36.41 -8.94 -9.98
CA ARG A 356 36.88 -9.24 -11.32
C ARG A 356 37.70 -10.53 -11.23
N PRO A 357 37.45 -11.55 -12.08
CA PRO A 357 38.39 -12.64 -12.21
C PRO A 357 39.74 -12.04 -12.64
N ALA A 358 40.80 -12.43 -11.93
CA ALA A 358 42.17 -12.02 -12.23
C ALA A 358 42.43 -12.25 -13.73
N GLN A 359 42.78 -11.18 -14.45
CA GLN A 359 43.24 -11.33 -15.82
C GLN A 359 44.52 -12.17 -15.79
N PRO A 360 44.68 -13.17 -16.66
CA PRO A 360 45.92 -13.93 -16.73
C PRO A 360 47.06 -12.97 -17.12
N GLU A 361 48.11 -12.97 -16.32
CA GLU A 361 49.35 -12.24 -16.60
C GLU A 361 49.82 -12.56 -18.02
N ARG A 362 49.79 -11.56 -18.90
CA ARG A 362 50.45 -11.66 -20.20
C ARG A 362 51.95 -11.62 -19.94
N ALA A 363 52.58 -12.78 -20.08
CA ALA A 363 54.02 -12.89 -20.25
C ALA A 363 54.44 -12.07 -21.48
N GLY A 364 55.11 -10.94 -21.25
CA GLY A 364 55.83 -10.17 -22.27
C GLY A 364 57.33 -10.47 -22.17
N PRO A 365 58.05 -10.66 -23.29
CA PRO A 365 59.46 -10.99 -23.27
C PRO A 365 60.35 -9.74 -23.11
N THR A 366 61.36 -9.90 -22.25
CA THR A 366 62.73 -9.33 -22.28
C THR A 366 62.94 -7.86 -22.70
N ALA A 367 63.51 -7.11 -21.75
CA ALA A 367 64.09 -5.77 -21.91
C ALA A 367 65.29 -5.72 -22.90
N PRO A 368 65.70 -4.50 -23.31
CA PRO A 368 67.03 -4.05 -22.89
C PRO A 368 67.09 -2.60 -22.36
N VAL A 369 67.72 -2.49 -21.19
CA VAL A 369 68.79 -1.56 -20.68
C VAL A 369 68.75 -0.03 -21.02
N PRO A 370 69.10 0.85 -20.05
CA PRO A 370 68.70 2.27 -20.02
C PRO A 370 69.79 3.27 -20.46
N SER A 371 69.44 4.55 -20.57
CA SER A 371 70.38 5.68 -20.65
C SER A 371 69.94 6.84 -19.72
N PRO A 372 70.89 7.65 -19.19
CA PRO A 372 70.76 8.38 -17.91
C PRO A 372 70.47 9.91 -18.12
N PRO A 373 70.36 10.76 -17.06
CA PRO A 373 69.31 11.77 -16.94
C PRO A 373 69.73 13.20 -17.32
N VAL A 374 68.73 14.08 -17.55
CA VAL A 374 68.92 15.54 -17.59
C VAL A 374 68.02 16.19 -16.51
N PRO A 375 68.56 17.09 -15.67
CA PRO A 375 67.88 17.59 -14.48
C PRO A 375 67.14 18.93 -14.69
N GLY A 376 66.09 19.15 -13.89
CA GLY A 376 65.67 20.47 -13.43
C GLY A 376 64.31 20.95 -13.94
N ASN A 377 63.27 20.92 -13.09
CA ASN A 377 62.93 22.08 -12.27
C ASN A 377 61.74 21.83 -11.33
N ARG A 378 61.80 22.50 -10.18
CA ARG A 378 60.95 22.41 -8.99
C ARG A 378 59.48 22.82 -9.19
N ALA A 379 58.63 22.09 -8.45
CA ALA A 379 57.50 22.53 -7.62
C ALA A 379 56.38 23.41 -8.22
N ARG A 380 55.12 22.93 -8.17
CA ARG A 380 54.12 23.36 -7.16
C ARG A 380 52.80 22.57 -7.22
N ALA A 381 52.36 22.19 -6.02
CA ALA A 381 50.98 22.18 -5.50
C ALA A 381 49.82 21.58 -6.31
N THR A 382 49.32 20.48 -5.74
CA THR A 382 47.92 20.12 -5.54
C THR A 382 46.91 21.29 -5.58
N SER A 383 45.89 21.16 -6.41
CA SER A 383 44.58 21.78 -6.16
C SER A 383 43.47 20.77 -6.48
N SER A 384 43.00 20.09 -5.43
CA SER A 384 41.68 19.50 -5.40
C SER A 384 40.66 20.63 -5.44
N ALA A 385 39.95 20.78 -6.55
CA ALA A 385 38.77 21.64 -6.60
C ALA A 385 37.67 20.99 -5.75
N ALA A 386 37.60 21.41 -4.48
CA ALA A 386 36.44 21.18 -3.64
C ALA A 386 35.27 21.96 -4.25
N THR A 387 34.32 21.25 -4.87
CA THR A 387 32.98 21.75 -5.08
C THR A 387 32.33 21.93 -3.71
N THR A 388 32.35 23.16 -3.20
CA THR A 388 31.59 23.56 -2.02
C THR A 388 30.11 23.44 -2.34
N GLU A 389 29.48 22.37 -1.86
CA GLU A 389 28.03 22.30 -1.81
C GLU A 389 27.47 23.45 -0.95
N PRO A 390 26.31 24.02 -1.29
CA PRO A 390 25.78 25.16 -0.54
C PRO A 390 25.53 24.79 0.92
N PRO A 391 25.79 25.69 1.89
CA PRO A 391 25.66 25.41 3.33
C PRO A 391 24.24 24.99 3.77
N ARG A 392 23.22 25.30 2.96
CA ARG A 392 21.83 24.91 3.18
C ARG A 392 21.59 23.42 2.92
N THR A 393 22.31 22.79 1.99
CA THR A 393 22.24 21.35 1.70
C THR A 393 22.85 20.56 2.85
N VAL A 394 24.01 20.98 3.34
CA VAL A 394 24.72 20.36 4.47
C VAL A 394 23.88 20.37 5.75
N ALA A 395 23.14 21.45 6.02
CA ALA A 395 22.28 21.53 7.21
C ALA A 395 21.05 20.61 7.12
N LEU A 396 20.47 20.47 5.92
CA LEU A 396 19.36 19.54 5.68
C LEU A 396 19.80 18.08 5.84
N GLU A 397 20.97 17.75 5.30
CA GLU A 397 21.59 16.42 5.44
C GLU A 397 21.83 16.09 6.91
N ARG A 398 22.40 17.01 7.69
CA ARG A 398 22.60 16.80 9.13
C ARG A 398 21.30 16.52 9.89
N ILE A 399 20.21 17.22 9.57
CA ILE A 399 18.90 16.98 10.18
C ILE A 399 18.39 15.59 9.79
N GLU A 400 18.51 15.22 8.53
CA GLU A 400 18.12 13.91 8.02
C GLU A 400 18.90 12.78 8.70
N ASP A 401 20.23 12.90 8.76
CA ASP A 401 21.15 11.92 9.36
C ASP A 401 20.90 11.76 10.87
N THR A 402 20.67 12.87 11.57
CA THR A 402 20.36 12.85 13.01
C THR A 402 19.02 12.15 13.25
N ALA A 403 17.98 12.45 12.47
CA ALA A 403 16.69 11.77 12.58
C ALA A 403 16.82 10.26 12.29
N GLN A 404 17.63 9.89 11.30
CA GLN A 404 17.90 8.50 10.98
C GLN A 404 18.61 7.77 12.12
N THR A 405 19.59 8.42 12.74
CA THR A 405 20.33 7.86 13.88
C THR A 405 19.43 7.69 15.11
N MET A 406 18.55 8.67 15.38
CA MET A 406 17.53 8.55 16.42
C MET A 406 16.55 7.41 16.15
N LEU A 407 16.11 7.22 14.90
CA LEU A 407 15.24 6.10 14.54
C LEU A 407 15.94 4.74 14.72
N SER A 408 17.22 4.62 14.38
CA SER A 408 17.99 3.40 14.61
C SER A 408 18.20 3.14 16.11
N THR A 409 18.46 4.18 16.91
CA THR A 409 18.53 4.09 18.38
C THR A 409 17.22 3.55 18.97
N VAL A 410 16.06 4.00 18.44
CA VAL A 410 14.75 3.51 18.87
C VAL A 410 14.50 2.08 18.39
N ILE A 411 14.67 1.80 17.10
CA ILE A 411 14.19 0.55 16.51
C ILE A 411 15.18 -0.60 16.71
N ASP A 412 16.47 -0.32 16.55
CA ASP A 412 17.51 -1.35 16.51
C ASP A 412 18.17 -1.52 17.88
N GLU A 413 18.36 -0.44 18.63
CA GLU A 413 18.95 -0.49 19.98
C GLU A 413 17.89 -0.54 21.10
N GLU A 414 16.61 -0.36 20.78
CA GLU A 414 15.50 -0.34 21.75
C GLU A 414 15.65 0.74 22.83
N ARG A 415 16.34 1.84 22.50
CA ARG A 415 16.71 2.94 23.39
C ARG A 415 15.94 4.21 23.09
N ASN A 416 15.77 5.05 24.11
CA ASN A 416 15.08 6.33 23.98
C ASN A 416 16.08 7.49 23.81
N PRO A 417 16.18 8.12 22.62
CA PRO A 417 17.14 9.19 22.36
C PRO A 417 16.78 10.54 23.01
N PHE A 418 15.62 10.64 23.66
CA PHE A 418 15.13 11.87 24.31
C PHE A 418 15.37 11.91 25.83
N LEU A 419 16.08 10.91 26.37
CA LEU A 419 16.42 10.81 27.80
C LEU A 419 17.91 10.53 27.99
N GLU A 420 18.48 11.11 29.04
CA GLU A 420 19.88 10.95 29.40
C GLU A 420 20.26 9.49 29.62
N GLY A 421 21.41 9.08 29.08
CA GLY A 421 21.87 7.69 29.10
C GLY A 421 21.14 6.76 28.12
N ALA A 422 20.21 7.28 27.32
CA ALA A 422 19.43 6.55 26.32
C ALA A 422 18.81 5.24 26.86
N PRO A 423 18.05 5.28 27.98
CA PRO A 423 17.52 4.08 28.61
C PRO A 423 16.54 3.35 27.69
N SER A 424 16.37 2.04 27.89
CA SER A 424 15.41 1.27 27.10
C SER A 424 13.98 1.71 27.36
N TYR A 425 13.18 1.85 26.30
CA TYR A 425 11.74 2.06 26.43
C TYR A 425 10.98 0.75 26.63
N LEU A 426 11.60 -0.42 26.47
CA LEU A 426 10.89 -1.68 26.70
C LEU A 426 10.60 -1.85 28.20
N PRO A 427 9.34 -2.13 28.60
CA PRO A 427 8.97 -2.25 30.00
C PRO A 427 9.85 -3.21 30.80
N GLU A 428 10.28 -4.31 30.18
CA GLU A 428 11.08 -5.38 30.78
C GLU A 428 12.56 -5.01 31.00
N LYS A 429 13.09 -4.07 30.21
CA LYS A 429 14.51 -3.65 30.25
C LYS A 429 14.69 -2.28 30.90
N ARG A 430 13.61 -1.69 31.38
CA ARG A 430 13.59 -0.33 31.92
C ARG A 430 14.01 -0.33 33.39
N LEU A 431 14.83 0.66 33.77
CA LEU A 431 15.18 0.88 35.16
C LEU A 431 13.93 1.19 36.02
N PRO A 432 13.84 0.68 37.25
CA PRO A 432 12.76 1.02 38.17
C PRO A 432 12.65 2.54 38.37
N GLY A 433 11.44 3.09 38.23
CA GLY A 433 11.18 4.52 38.37
C GLY A 433 11.46 5.38 37.14
N ALA A 434 11.93 4.81 36.03
CA ALA A 434 12.11 5.56 34.79
C ALA A 434 10.76 5.95 34.14
N PRO A 435 10.71 7.06 33.38
CA PRO A 435 9.51 7.53 32.71
C PRO A 435 8.79 6.46 31.89
N THR A 436 7.47 6.42 32.01
CA THR A 436 6.58 5.50 31.28
C THR A 436 5.76 6.19 30.20
N THR A 437 5.59 7.51 30.31
CA THR A 437 4.76 8.29 29.39
C THR A 437 5.49 9.50 28.80
N PHE A 438 4.95 10.01 27.70
CA PHE A 438 5.48 11.19 27.00
C PHE A 438 5.62 12.42 27.89
N GLY A 439 4.63 12.68 28.74
CA GLY A 439 4.58 13.87 29.59
C GLY A 439 5.61 13.86 30.73
N GLN A 440 6.21 12.72 31.02
CA GLN A 440 7.28 12.60 32.02
C GLN A 440 8.66 12.90 31.43
N ILE A 441 8.77 13.04 30.10
CA ILE A 441 10.01 13.38 29.41
C ILE A 441 9.92 14.85 28.95
N PRO A 442 10.74 15.76 29.52
CA PRO A 442 10.63 17.19 29.25
C PRO A 442 10.71 17.56 27.76
N ALA A 443 11.58 16.90 26.99
CA ALA A 443 11.71 17.13 25.56
C ALA A 443 10.44 16.74 24.79
N LEU A 444 9.84 15.58 25.11
CA LEU A 444 8.63 15.11 24.46
C LEU A 444 7.41 15.95 24.85
N GLN A 445 7.28 16.29 26.14
CA GLN A 445 6.23 17.18 26.62
C GLN A 445 6.29 18.53 25.90
N LYS A 446 7.48 19.12 25.79
CA LYS A 446 7.66 20.41 25.12
C LYS A 446 7.31 20.33 23.64
N MET A 447 7.72 19.27 22.93
CA MET A 447 7.34 19.13 21.53
C MET A 447 5.82 18.91 21.35
N LEU A 448 5.15 18.22 22.29
CA LEU A 448 3.68 18.12 22.29
C LEU A 448 3.03 19.51 22.46
N GLU A 449 3.58 20.37 23.30
CA GLU A 449 3.12 21.75 23.47
C GLU A 449 3.38 22.59 22.21
N GLU A 450 4.59 22.54 21.66
CA GLU A 450 4.98 23.26 20.44
C GLU A 450 4.16 22.83 19.22
N SER A 451 3.83 21.53 19.10
CA SER A 451 2.99 21.02 18.01
C SER A 451 1.57 21.60 17.99
N ARG A 452 1.11 22.14 19.13
CA ARG A 452 -0.19 22.80 19.31
C ARG A 452 -0.08 24.33 19.23
N ASP A 453 1.13 24.86 19.11
CA ASP A 453 1.37 26.30 18.97
C ASP A 453 0.92 26.79 17.59
N SER A 454 0.16 27.89 17.59
CA SER A 454 -0.42 28.46 16.36
C SER A 454 0.63 28.89 15.33
N HIS A 455 1.82 29.31 15.78
CA HIS A 455 2.92 29.68 14.88
C HIS A 455 3.59 28.44 14.28
N PHE A 456 3.81 27.39 15.07
CA PHE A 456 4.29 26.10 14.56
C PHE A 456 3.36 25.52 13.49
N LEU A 457 2.05 25.48 13.77
CA LEU A 457 1.04 25.01 12.82
C LEU A 457 1.00 25.82 11.52
N ARG A 458 1.26 27.13 11.61
CA ARG A 458 1.40 28.00 10.44
C ARG A 458 2.61 27.62 9.61
N ARG A 459 3.79 27.44 10.22
CA ARG A 459 5.01 27.02 9.52
C ARG A 459 4.90 25.66 8.84
N VAL A 460 4.25 24.70 9.50
CA VAL A 460 3.94 23.41 8.88
C VAL A 460 3.02 23.57 7.68
N SER A 461 2.04 24.48 7.77
CA SER A 461 1.15 24.80 6.65
C SER A 461 1.90 25.47 5.49
N ASP A 462 2.87 26.36 5.78
CA ASP A 462 3.72 26.98 4.77
C ASP A 462 4.61 25.94 4.06
N MET A 463 5.16 24.97 4.81
CA MET A 463 5.95 23.86 4.25
C MET A 463 5.12 22.93 3.36
N ALA A 464 3.87 22.65 3.73
CA ALA A 464 2.96 21.81 2.93
C ALA A 464 2.44 22.50 1.67
N GLY A 465 2.64 23.83 1.54
CA GLY A 465 2.13 24.62 0.42
C GLY A 465 0.61 24.84 0.48
N PRO A 466 0.05 25.65 -0.46
CA PRO A 466 -1.38 25.95 -0.48
C PRO A 466 -2.20 24.70 -0.77
N SER A 467 -3.40 24.64 -0.18
CA SER A 467 -4.37 23.58 -0.51
C SER A 467 -4.64 23.58 -2.02
N PRO A 468 -4.74 22.40 -2.66
CA PRO A 468 -5.11 22.28 -4.05
C PRO A 468 -6.40 23.06 -4.34
N ARG A 469 -6.44 23.78 -5.47
CA ARG A 469 -7.64 24.51 -5.93
C ARG A 469 -8.50 23.60 -6.82
N VAL A 470 -9.78 23.93 -6.96
CA VAL A 470 -10.64 23.28 -7.94
C VAL A 470 -10.29 23.87 -9.30
N GLU A 471 -9.60 23.11 -10.13
CA GLU A 471 -9.18 23.54 -11.48
C GLU A 471 -10.21 23.12 -12.55
N ASP A 472 -10.93 22.03 -12.30
CA ASP A 472 -11.96 21.49 -13.19
C ASP A 472 -13.22 21.15 -12.36
N PRO A 473 -14.35 21.84 -12.59
CA PRO A 473 -15.60 21.58 -11.88
C PRO A 473 -16.38 20.37 -12.43
N SER A 474 -15.85 19.64 -13.42
CA SER A 474 -16.40 18.35 -13.85
C SER A 474 -16.37 17.32 -12.72
N GLU A 475 -17.18 16.28 -12.82
CA GLU A 475 -17.23 15.19 -11.83
C GLU A 475 -15.86 14.50 -11.67
N GLU A 476 -15.12 14.32 -12.78
CA GLU A 476 -13.75 13.80 -12.76
C GLU A 476 -12.74 14.80 -12.17
N GLY A 477 -12.92 16.09 -12.45
CA GLY A 477 -12.10 17.17 -11.92
C GLY A 477 -12.25 17.31 -10.40
N LEU A 478 -13.48 17.19 -9.91
CA LEU A 478 -13.80 17.17 -8.48
C LEU A 478 -13.24 15.92 -7.79
N ALA A 479 -13.35 14.74 -8.40
CA ALA A 479 -12.75 13.52 -7.85
C ALA A 479 -11.22 13.66 -7.70
N ARG A 480 -10.53 14.16 -8.73
CA ARG A 480 -9.09 14.46 -8.67
C ARG A 480 -8.77 15.52 -7.61
N HIS A 481 -9.60 16.57 -7.52
CA HIS A 481 -9.46 17.59 -6.49
C HIS A 481 -9.56 17.00 -5.08
N TYR A 482 -10.55 16.15 -4.80
CA TYR A 482 -10.67 15.49 -3.49
C TYR A 482 -9.49 14.57 -3.17
N THR A 483 -8.98 13.81 -4.15
CA THR A 483 -7.76 13.02 -3.96
C THR A 483 -6.54 13.90 -3.67
N ASN A 484 -6.36 14.98 -4.43
CA ASN A 484 -5.26 15.93 -4.22
C ASN A 484 -5.36 16.58 -2.84
N VAL A 485 -6.56 16.99 -2.40
CA VAL A 485 -6.80 17.53 -1.07
C VAL A 485 -6.52 16.49 0.01
N SER A 486 -6.89 15.22 -0.21
CA SER A 486 -6.60 14.12 0.72
C SER A 486 -5.09 13.87 0.86
N ASN A 487 -4.36 13.81 -0.26
CA ASN A 487 -2.90 13.65 -0.27
C ASN A 487 -2.20 14.86 0.38
N TRP A 488 -2.66 16.07 0.09
CA TRP A 488 -2.15 17.29 0.73
C TRP A 488 -2.38 17.27 2.24
N LYS A 489 -3.57 16.85 2.70
CA LYS A 489 -3.86 16.66 4.13
C LYS A 489 -2.95 15.61 4.75
N ALA A 490 -2.73 14.47 4.08
CA ALA A 490 -1.85 13.42 4.56
C ALA A 490 -0.39 13.88 4.69
N GLN A 491 0.12 14.61 3.69
CA GLN A 491 1.47 15.20 3.74
C GLN A 491 1.59 16.23 4.88
N LYS A 492 0.58 17.08 5.05
CA LYS A 492 0.51 18.05 6.15
C LYS A 492 0.49 17.34 7.52
N SER A 493 -0.32 16.29 7.68
CA SER A 493 -0.37 15.49 8.92
C SER A 493 0.95 14.76 9.18
N ALA A 494 1.66 14.30 8.15
CA ALA A 494 2.96 13.66 8.31
C ALA A 494 4.00 14.61 8.95
N HIS A 495 4.00 15.89 8.55
CA HIS A 495 4.85 16.89 9.19
C HIS A 495 4.50 17.13 10.67
N LEU A 496 3.22 17.01 11.05
CA LEU A 496 2.81 17.21 12.44
C LEU A 496 3.24 16.07 13.37
N GLY A 497 3.62 14.90 12.84
CA GLY A 497 4.22 13.79 13.59
C GLY A 497 3.29 13.06 14.57
N ILE A 498 2.30 13.74 15.14
CA ILE A 498 1.41 13.22 16.21
C ILE A 498 -0.08 13.30 15.88
N VAL A 499 -0.38 13.57 14.60
CA VAL A 499 -1.73 13.82 14.11
C VAL A 499 -2.14 12.68 13.18
N ASP A 500 -3.37 12.20 13.31
CA ASP A 500 -3.90 11.16 12.43
C ASP A 500 -4.29 11.71 11.04
N HIS A 501 -4.83 10.83 10.22
CA HIS A 501 -5.35 11.13 8.89
C HIS A 501 -6.55 12.10 8.91
N LEU A 502 -7.20 12.30 10.07
CA LEU A 502 -8.32 13.21 10.27
C LEU A 502 -7.89 14.58 10.80
N GLY A 503 -6.60 14.78 11.09
CA GLY A 503 -6.12 16.03 11.66
C GLY A 503 -6.26 16.11 13.18
N GLN A 504 -6.56 14.99 13.86
CA GLN A 504 -6.69 14.93 15.32
C GLN A 504 -5.37 14.58 15.99
N PHE A 505 -5.07 15.24 17.11
CA PHE A 505 -3.91 14.93 17.94
C PHE A 505 -4.14 13.60 18.66
N VAL A 506 -3.39 12.57 18.25
CA VAL A 506 -3.53 11.20 18.79
C VAL A 506 -2.73 11.02 20.07
N TYR A 507 -1.61 11.75 20.20
CA TYR A 507 -0.71 11.64 21.34
C TYR A 507 -0.91 12.79 22.34
N HIS A 508 -0.78 12.45 23.61
CA HIS A 508 -0.90 13.35 24.74
C HIS A 508 0.11 12.99 25.83
N ALA A 509 0.18 13.78 26.90
CA ALA A 509 1.13 13.57 28.00
C ALA A 509 1.04 12.17 28.66
N GLY A 510 -0.09 11.48 28.52
CA GLY A 510 -0.32 10.14 29.06
C GLY A 510 0.00 8.99 28.10
N SER A 511 0.42 9.29 26.86
CA SER A 511 0.76 8.26 25.87
C SER A 511 1.97 7.46 26.34
N GLN A 512 1.86 6.13 26.27
CA GLN A 512 2.92 5.21 26.70
C GLN A 512 4.12 5.25 25.74
N LEU A 513 5.30 4.99 26.30
CA LEU A 513 6.54 4.88 25.53
C LEU A 513 6.66 3.49 24.91
N ASP A 514 6.67 3.45 23.58
CA ASP A 514 6.97 2.29 22.76
C ASP A 514 7.69 2.72 21.48
N ALA A 515 8.09 1.75 20.66
CA ALA A 515 8.81 2.01 19.42
C ALA A 515 8.04 2.94 18.46
N ALA A 516 6.71 2.76 18.38
CA ALA A 516 5.87 3.50 17.46
C ALA A 516 5.69 4.95 17.92
N THR A 517 5.45 5.17 19.22
CA THR A 517 5.30 6.51 19.78
C THR A 517 6.62 7.27 19.69
N LEU A 518 7.76 6.64 20.04
CA LEU A 518 9.08 7.26 19.91
C LEU A 518 9.46 7.57 18.46
N ALA A 519 9.18 6.68 17.50
CA ALA A 519 9.42 6.97 16.08
C ALA A 519 8.64 8.21 15.60
N LYS A 520 7.41 8.40 16.09
CA LYS A 520 6.63 9.62 15.81
C LYS A 520 7.23 10.86 16.45
N ALA A 521 7.78 10.75 17.67
CA ALA A 521 8.51 11.84 18.29
C ALA A 521 9.77 12.24 17.49
N VAL A 522 10.47 11.27 16.87
CA VAL A 522 11.60 11.57 15.96
C VAL A 522 11.11 12.32 14.70
N GLN A 523 9.95 11.98 14.15
CA GLN A 523 9.40 12.74 13.01
C GLN A 523 8.99 14.16 13.40
N MET A 524 8.41 14.35 14.59
CA MET A 524 8.07 15.67 15.12
C MET A 524 9.35 16.52 15.33
N TRP A 525 10.40 15.92 15.89
CA TRP A 525 11.73 16.52 15.98
C TRP A 525 12.24 16.99 14.63
N LYS A 526 12.20 16.10 13.63
CA LYS A 526 12.69 16.38 12.28
C LYS A 526 11.95 17.55 11.65
N THR A 527 10.62 17.55 11.66
CA THR A 527 9.83 18.66 11.12
C THR A 527 10.18 19.98 11.80
N ARG A 528 10.32 19.96 13.11
CA ARG A 528 10.69 21.16 13.88
C ARG A 528 12.05 21.72 13.47
N GLU A 529 13.06 20.87 13.33
CA GLU A 529 14.38 21.33 12.90
C GLU A 529 14.40 21.79 11.43
N LEU A 530 13.58 21.18 10.56
CA LEU A 530 13.37 21.68 9.20
C LEU A 530 12.74 23.08 9.18
N ILE A 531 11.76 23.34 10.05
CA ILE A 531 11.14 24.68 10.21
C ILE A 531 12.20 25.70 10.63
N VAL A 532 12.99 25.39 11.65
CA VAL A 532 14.01 26.30 12.17
C VAL A 532 15.15 26.49 11.17
N ASN A 533 15.53 25.46 10.42
CA ASN A 533 16.51 25.59 9.33
C ASN A 533 15.99 26.47 8.19
N ALA A 534 14.70 26.39 7.87
CA ALA A 534 14.08 27.27 6.88
C ALA A 534 13.88 28.70 7.41
N HIS A 535 13.70 28.87 8.72
CA HIS A 535 13.44 30.15 9.39
C HIS A 535 14.26 30.27 10.69
N PRO A 536 15.55 30.66 10.62
CA PRO A 536 16.46 30.66 11.77
C PRO A 536 15.98 31.49 12.97
N GLN A 537 15.20 32.55 12.73
CA GLN A 537 14.57 33.39 13.76
C GLN A 537 13.59 32.61 14.65
N ASP A 538 13.02 31.52 14.15
CA ASP A 538 12.09 30.68 14.90
C ASP A 538 12.82 29.88 16.00
N ARG A 539 14.16 29.81 15.99
CA ARG A 539 14.96 29.13 17.03
C ARG A 539 14.73 29.70 18.43
N ALA A 540 14.41 30.99 18.56
CA ALA A 540 14.07 31.60 19.84
C ALA A 540 12.75 31.06 20.43
N ARG A 541 11.81 30.67 19.55
CA ARG A 541 10.52 30.08 19.92
C ARG A 541 10.61 28.55 20.05
N PHE A 542 11.49 27.94 19.26
CA PHE A 542 11.76 26.49 19.23
C PHE A 542 13.24 26.22 19.56
N PRO A 543 13.64 26.36 20.84
CA PRO A 543 15.04 26.21 21.26
C PRO A 543 15.51 24.76 21.10
N ALA A 544 16.77 24.54 20.73
CA ALA A 544 17.31 23.19 20.59
C ALA A 544 17.19 22.41 21.91
N PHE A 545 17.12 21.10 21.81
CA PHE A 545 17.09 20.21 22.96
C PHE A 545 18.15 19.15 22.80
N THR A 546 18.63 18.66 23.94
CA THR A 546 19.67 17.66 24.00
C THR A 546 19.12 16.33 23.49
N LEU A 547 19.88 15.71 22.58
CA LEU A 547 19.64 14.36 22.12
C LEU A 547 20.70 13.45 22.75
N HIS A 548 20.27 12.26 23.17
CA HIS A 548 21.13 11.27 23.80
C HIS A 548 21.22 10.07 22.88
N ILE A 549 22.07 10.21 21.86
CA ILE A 549 22.34 9.16 20.89
C ILE A 549 23.66 8.50 21.35
N PRO A 550 23.68 7.17 21.61
CA PRO A 550 24.92 6.47 21.93
C PRO A 550 25.93 6.66 20.80
N GLU A 551 27.17 7.03 21.11
CA GLU A 551 28.24 7.02 20.12
C GLU A 551 28.45 5.57 19.64
N GLN A 552 28.48 5.36 18.32
CA GLN A 552 28.95 4.09 17.76
C GLN A 552 30.39 3.91 18.19
N VAL A 553 30.62 3.05 19.18
CA VAL A 553 31.95 2.50 19.44
C VAL A 553 32.38 1.79 18.16
N GLY A 554 33.39 2.33 17.48
CA GLY A 554 34.04 1.64 16.39
C GLY A 554 34.60 0.32 16.89
N ASP A 555 34.57 -0.70 16.03
CA ASP A 555 35.05 -2.07 16.24
C ASP A 555 36.58 -2.20 16.50
N ASP A 556 37.19 -1.25 17.23
CA ASP A 556 38.61 -1.24 17.61
C ASP A 556 38.76 -1.20 19.14
N ALA A 557 38.13 -2.15 19.85
CA ALA A 557 38.43 -2.40 21.27
C ALA A 557 38.02 -3.82 21.74
N GLU A 558 38.23 -4.84 20.89
CA GLU A 558 38.33 -6.23 21.35
C GLU A 558 39.78 -6.72 21.21
N ASP A 559 40.72 -6.02 21.86
CA ASP A 559 42.07 -6.55 22.00
C ASP A 559 42.74 -6.06 23.29
N GLU A 560 42.06 -6.25 24.43
CA GLU A 560 42.70 -6.12 25.75
C GLU A 560 41.95 -6.90 26.85
N ARG A 561 41.60 -8.16 26.58
CA ARG A 561 41.20 -9.12 27.62
C ARG A 561 41.96 -10.44 27.49
N GLN A 562 43.28 -10.36 27.60
CA GLN A 562 44.11 -11.48 28.03
C GLN A 562 45.20 -10.99 28.98
N ALA A 563 44.88 -10.93 30.26
CA ALA A 563 45.83 -11.16 31.35
C ALA A 563 45.05 -11.35 32.66
N SER A 564 44.69 -12.61 32.96
CA SER A 564 44.63 -13.01 34.36
C SER A 564 46.06 -13.06 34.91
N PRO A 565 46.26 -12.83 36.21
CA PRO A 565 46.52 -14.02 37.00
C PRO A 565 45.73 -14.10 38.30
N GLU A 566 45.59 -15.37 38.67
CA GLU A 566 45.12 -15.97 39.90
C GLU A 566 45.65 -15.33 41.19
N ALA A 567 44.72 -15.31 42.16
CA ALA A 567 44.83 -15.86 43.51
C ALA A 567 45.62 -15.13 44.62
N SER A 568 44.90 -15.05 45.74
CA SER A 568 45.32 -15.31 47.13
C SER A 568 45.56 -14.11 48.07
N GLY A 569 44.90 -14.18 49.24
CA GLY A 569 45.27 -13.51 50.50
C GLY A 569 44.32 -12.37 50.88
N GLN A 570 43.34 -12.58 51.78
CA GLN A 570 43.47 -12.38 53.24
C GLN A 570 44.15 -11.03 53.56
N GLN A 571 43.52 -10.04 54.19
CA GLN A 571 42.62 -10.01 55.35
C GLN A 571 41.63 -8.84 55.25
#